data_AF-W2Q6L3-F1
#
_entry.id   AF-W2Q6L3-F1
#
_cell.length_a   1.000
_cell.length_b   1.000
_cell.length_c   1.000
_cell.angle_alpha   90.00
_cell.angle_beta   90.00
_cell.angle_gamma   90.00
#
_symmetry.space_group_name_H-M   'P 1'
#
loop_
_entity.id
_entity.type
_entity.pdbx_description
1 polymer ?
#
loop_
_entity_poly.entity_id
_entity_poly.type
_entity_poly.pdbx_seq_one_letter_code
_entity_poly.pdbx_strand_id
1 'polypeptide(L)'
;MRLLHLLGAALAGATVFADDAPRCFPADFMFGSATAAYQVEGAWNEGGRTPSIWDEFCRTQHRKKVACANVADDFYHRYRDDIKLMVETGLQSSRFSVSWSRAMNWNPETKRMQPNPQGLAFYHALVDELNANNIAG
;
A
#
# COMPACT_ATOMS: atom_id res chain seq x y z
N MET A 1 -11.87 32.06 63.52
CA MET A 1 -12.91 31.34 62.76
C MET A 1 -12.25 30.75 61.53
N ARG A 2 -12.26 29.40 61.46
CA ARG A 2 -11.96 28.52 60.31
C ARG A 2 -10.51 28.43 59.79
N LEU A 3 -9.78 27.51 60.44
CA LEU A 3 -8.86 26.56 59.81
C LEU A 3 -9.45 26.01 58.50
N LEU A 4 -8.66 25.99 57.42
CA LEU A 4 -8.91 25.12 56.27
C LEU A 4 -7.71 24.18 56.11
N HIS A 5 -7.89 22.92 56.53
CA HIS A 5 -6.97 21.84 56.20
C HIS A 5 -7.23 21.41 54.76
N LEU A 6 -6.31 21.73 53.85
CA LEU A 6 -6.25 21.12 52.53
C LEU A 6 -5.58 19.75 52.68
N LEU A 7 -6.38 18.68 52.64
CA LEU A 7 -5.86 17.33 52.42
C LEU A 7 -5.26 17.28 51.01
N GLY A 8 -3.93 17.21 50.94
CA GLY A 8 -3.23 16.83 49.71
C GLY A 8 -3.50 15.35 49.44
N ALA A 9 -4.30 15.05 48.43
CA ALA A 9 -4.39 13.70 47.89
C ALA A 9 -3.06 13.38 47.19
N ALA A 10 -2.28 12.48 47.78
CA ALA A 10 -1.11 11.92 47.10
C ALA A 10 -1.61 11.07 45.93
N LEU A 11 -1.47 11.59 44.71
CA LEU A 11 -1.50 10.77 43.50
C LEU A 11 -0.33 9.80 43.59
N ALA A 12 -0.60 8.55 43.97
CA ALA A 12 0.34 7.47 43.76
C ALA A 12 0.53 7.34 42.24
N GLY A 13 1.60 7.95 41.73
CA GLY A 13 2.03 7.73 40.36
C GLY A 13 2.33 6.24 40.20
N ALA A 14 1.48 5.54 39.46
CA ALA A 14 1.78 4.19 39.04
C ALA A 14 3.06 4.25 38.21
N THR A 15 4.17 3.82 38.79
CA THR A 15 5.40 3.56 38.04
C THR A 15 5.10 2.42 37.08
N VAL A 16 4.83 2.76 35.82
CA VAL A 16 4.85 1.79 34.73
C VAL A 16 6.31 1.41 34.55
N PHE A 17 6.71 0.28 35.13
CA PHE A 17 7.96 -0.35 34.76
C PHE A 17 7.80 -0.83 33.33
N ALA A 18 8.50 -0.17 32.39
CA ALA A 18 8.70 -0.76 31.09
C ALA A 18 9.46 -2.06 31.29
N ASP A 19 8.89 -3.16 30.81
CA ASP A 19 9.60 -4.44 30.77
C ASP A 19 10.71 -4.30 29.73
N ASP A 20 11.95 -4.19 30.18
CA ASP A 20 13.16 -4.09 29.34
C ASP A 20 13.53 -5.45 28.72
N ALA A 21 12.71 -6.50 28.93
CA ALA A 21 12.86 -7.76 28.25
C ALA A 21 12.74 -7.58 26.71
N PRO A 22 13.70 -8.08 25.92
CA PRO A 22 13.65 -7.97 24.47
C PRO A 22 12.37 -8.64 23.94
N ARG A 23 11.55 -7.86 23.23
CA ARG A 23 10.39 -8.38 22.49
C ARG A 23 10.89 -9.03 21.21
N CYS A 24 11.03 -10.35 21.24
CA CYS A 24 11.43 -11.15 20.09
C CYS A 24 10.21 -11.58 19.27
N PHE A 25 10.37 -11.61 17.95
CA PHE A 25 9.44 -12.27 17.05
C PHE A 25 9.80 -13.75 16.91
N PRO A 26 8.84 -14.63 16.56
CA PRO A 26 9.15 -15.99 16.10
C PRO A 26 10.20 -15.98 14.97
N ALA A 27 10.99 -17.04 14.88
CA ALA A 27 12.08 -17.12 13.89
C ALA A 27 11.56 -17.11 12.43
N ASP A 28 10.31 -17.50 12.22
CA ASP A 28 9.59 -17.54 10.94
C ASP A 28 8.67 -16.32 10.74
N PHE A 29 8.73 -15.32 11.63
CA PHE A 29 7.96 -14.09 11.44
C PHE A 29 8.47 -13.32 10.23
N MET A 30 7.56 -12.89 9.37
CA MET A 30 7.89 -12.16 8.15
C MET A 30 7.67 -10.66 8.33
N PHE A 31 8.70 -9.89 8.00
CA PHE A 31 8.54 -8.45 7.78
C PHE A 31 8.33 -8.15 6.30
N GLY A 32 7.39 -7.26 6.02
CA GLY A 32 7.05 -6.90 4.65
C GLY A 32 6.57 -5.47 4.53
N SER A 33 6.29 -5.08 3.29
CA SER A 33 5.70 -3.78 2.96
C SER A 33 4.34 -3.96 2.28
N ALA A 34 3.57 -2.87 2.19
CA ALA A 34 2.27 -2.89 1.53
C ALA A 34 2.03 -1.64 0.67
N THR A 35 1.50 -1.84 -0.53
CA THR A 35 1.15 -0.78 -1.48
C THR A 35 -0.28 -0.94 -2.01
N ALA A 36 -0.78 0.09 -2.71
CA ALA A 36 -2.03 0.02 -3.45
C ALA A 36 -1.87 0.63 -4.84
N ALA A 37 -2.53 0.03 -5.83
CA ALA A 37 -2.26 0.23 -7.24
C ALA A 37 -2.33 1.70 -7.67
N TYR A 38 -3.43 2.39 -7.37
CA TYR A 38 -3.59 3.80 -7.75
C TYR A 38 -2.58 4.72 -7.04
N GLN A 39 -2.03 4.30 -5.90
CA GLN A 39 -1.09 5.13 -5.15
C GLN A 39 0.32 5.08 -5.73
N VAL A 40 0.72 3.95 -6.34
CA VAL A 40 2.13 3.72 -6.73
C VAL A 40 2.33 3.43 -8.23
N GLU A 41 1.35 2.83 -8.93
CA GLU A 41 1.57 2.33 -10.29
C GLU A 41 1.81 3.44 -11.32
N GLY A 42 0.99 4.48 -11.31
CA GLY A 42 0.96 5.44 -12.41
C GLY A 42 0.51 4.82 -13.73
N ALA A 43 1.12 5.28 -14.83
CA ALA A 43 0.85 4.80 -16.18
C ALA A 43 -0.66 4.74 -16.47
N TRP A 44 -1.35 5.85 -16.11
CA TRP A 44 -2.81 5.86 -15.95
C TRP A 44 -3.58 5.55 -17.23
N ASN A 45 -2.97 5.78 -18.40
CA ASN A 45 -3.54 5.56 -19.73
C ASN A 45 -2.68 4.61 -20.61
N GLU A 46 -1.88 3.74 -19.99
CA GLU A 46 -1.02 2.79 -20.69
C GLU A 46 -1.52 1.34 -20.54
N GLY A 47 -1.05 0.46 -21.42
CA GLY A 47 -1.32 -0.99 -21.33
C GLY A 47 -2.81 -1.34 -21.43
N GLY A 48 -3.62 -0.51 -22.10
CA GLY A 48 -5.06 -0.71 -22.22
C GLY A 48 -5.87 -0.47 -20.94
N ARG A 49 -5.28 0.15 -19.91
CA ARG A 49 -5.98 0.56 -18.68
C ARG A 49 -7.10 1.57 -19.01
N THR A 50 -8.26 1.40 -18.38
CA THR A 50 -9.36 2.35 -18.42
C THR A 50 -9.40 3.22 -17.14
N PRO A 51 -10.03 4.41 -17.16
CA PRO A 51 -10.12 5.25 -15.97
C PRO A 51 -10.89 4.57 -14.82
N SER A 52 -10.40 4.75 -13.59
CA SER A 52 -11.11 4.39 -12.36
C SER A 52 -11.90 5.58 -11.78
N ILE A 53 -12.68 5.34 -10.73
CA ILE A 53 -13.35 6.43 -10.01
C ILE A 53 -12.36 7.42 -9.39
N TRP A 54 -11.14 6.99 -9.06
CA TRP A 54 -10.11 7.87 -8.48
C TRP A 54 -9.49 8.80 -9.51
N ASP A 55 -9.42 8.36 -10.77
CA ASP A 55 -9.01 9.19 -11.90
C ASP A 55 -10.00 10.35 -12.08
N GLU A 56 -11.29 10.09 -11.98
CA GLU A 56 -12.31 11.14 -12.07
C GLU A 56 -12.30 12.04 -10.82
N PHE A 57 -12.19 11.43 -9.63
CA PHE A 57 -12.22 12.14 -8.36
C PHE A 57 -11.10 13.19 -8.25
N CYS A 58 -9.87 12.84 -8.62
CA CYS A 58 -8.74 13.77 -8.53
C CYS A 58 -8.86 14.96 -9.50
N ARG A 59 -9.59 14.81 -10.61
CA ARG A 59 -9.81 15.87 -11.61
C ARG A 59 -10.98 16.79 -11.26
N THR A 60 -12.01 16.27 -10.60
CA THR A 60 -13.26 16.99 -10.33
C THR A 60 -13.30 17.72 -8.99
N GLN A 61 -12.51 17.29 -8.01
CA GLN A 61 -12.55 17.88 -6.66
C GLN A 61 -11.69 19.15 -6.53
N HIS A 62 -12.23 20.29 -6.95
CA HIS A 62 -11.55 21.59 -6.81
C HIS A 62 -11.28 22.04 -5.36
N ARG A 63 -11.97 21.46 -4.36
CA ARG A 63 -11.93 21.91 -2.95
C ARG A 63 -10.83 21.26 -2.11
N LYS A 64 -10.31 20.11 -2.50
CA LYS A 64 -9.16 19.47 -1.87
C LYS A 64 -8.16 19.21 -3.00
N LYS A 65 -7.02 19.90 -3.00
CA LYS A 65 -5.96 19.74 -4.00
C LYS A 65 -5.32 18.35 -3.90
N VAL A 66 -6.06 17.31 -4.30
CA VAL A 66 -5.56 15.94 -4.39
C VAL A 66 -4.90 15.81 -5.75
N ALA A 67 -3.60 15.55 -5.78
CA ALA A 67 -2.88 15.32 -7.03
C ALA A 67 -3.38 14.03 -7.69
N CYS A 68 -3.54 14.04 -9.01
CA CYS A 68 -3.82 12.83 -9.77
C CYS A 68 -2.57 11.93 -9.81
N ALA A 69 -2.77 10.62 -9.64
CA ALA A 69 -1.72 9.62 -9.70
C ALA A 69 -1.40 9.21 -11.15
N ASN A 70 -1.27 10.20 -12.05
CA ASN A 70 -0.99 9.93 -13.46
C ASN A 70 0.37 9.22 -13.64
N VAL A 71 1.36 9.64 -12.83
CA VAL A 71 2.71 9.05 -12.76
C VAL A 71 2.93 8.29 -11.45
N ALA A 72 2.43 8.81 -10.33
CA ALA A 72 2.66 8.21 -9.00
C ALA A 72 4.16 8.00 -8.72
N ASP A 73 4.55 6.83 -8.21
CA ASP A 73 5.94 6.42 -8.02
C ASP A 73 6.51 5.72 -9.27
N ASP A 74 5.74 5.66 -10.37
CA ASP A 74 6.12 5.01 -11.63
C ASP A 74 6.39 3.50 -11.48
N PHE A 75 5.76 2.85 -10.48
CA PHE A 75 5.93 1.43 -10.18
C PHE A 75 5.58 0.54 -11.38
N TYR A 76 4.67 0.96 -12.26
CA TYR A 76 4.34 0.22 -13.48
C TYR A 76 5.57 -0.06 -14.36
N HIS A 77 6.53 0.88 -14.40
CA HIS A 77 7.77 0.73 -15.16
C HIS A 77 8.95 0.26 -14.30
N ARG A 78 8.93 0.56 -13.00
CA ARG A 78 10.08 0.45 -12.09
C ARG A 78 10.00 -0.68 -11.06
N TYR A 79 8.95 -1.50 -11.09
CA TYR A 79 8.74 -2.54 -10.07
C TYR A 79 9.95 -3.47 -9.83
N ARG A 80 10.83 -3.68 -10.82
CA ARG A 80 12.08 -4.45 -10.64
C ARG A 80 13.09 -3.75 -9.73
N ASP A 81 13.23 -2.44 -9.90
CA ASP A 81 14.10 -1.63 -9.02
C ASP A 81 13.51 -1.57 -7.61
N ASP A 82 12.18 -1.46 -7.50
CA ASP A 82 11.48 -1.47 -6.22
C ASP A 82 11.63 -2.83 -5.50
N ILE A 83 11.51 -3.95 -6.20
CA ILE A 83 11.74 -5.29 -5.64
C ILE A 83 13.19 -5.46 -5.21
N LYS A 84 14.15 -4.97 -6.01
CA LYS A 84 15.56 -4.97 -5.64
C LYS A 84 15.78 -4.22 -4.32
N LEU A 85 15.13 -3.08 -4.12
CA LEU A 85 15.17 -2.34 -2.87
C LEU A 85 14.56 -3.13 -1.70
N MET A 86 13.47 -3.87 -1.93
CA MET A 86 12.88 -4.75 -0.91
C MET A 86 13.88 -5.82 -0.44
N VAL A 87 14.61 -6.43 -1.38
CA VAL A 87 15.67 -7.43 -1.09
C VAL A 87 16.81 -6.79 -0.31
N GLU A 88 17.32 -5.63 -0.76
CA GLU A 88 18.41 -4.91 -0.09
C GLU A 88 18.04 -4.48 1.34
N THR A 89 16.76 -4.18 1.58
CA THR A 89 16.22 -3.83 2.90
C THR A 89 16.01 -5.05 3.81
N GLY A 90 16.02 -6.26 3.25
CA GLY A 90 15.77 -7.50 3.99
C GLY A 90 14.28 -7.79 4.24
N LEU A 91 13.39 -7.26 3.40
CA LEU A 91 11.97 -7.62 3.45
C LEU A 91 11.77 -9.06 2.95
N GLN A 92 10.75 -9.73 3.49
CA GLN A 92 10.41 -11.12 3.17
C GLN A 92 9.05 -11.23 2.48
N SER A 93 8.18 -10.22 2.62
CA SER A 93 6.87 -10.18 1.94
C SER A 93 6.54 -8.80 1.37
N SER A 94 5.68 -8.80 0.35
CA SER A 94 5.16 -7.61 -0.29
C SER A 94 3.68 -7.79 -0.58
N ARG A 95 2.84 -7.00 0.07
CA ARG A 95 1.41 -6.98 -0.18
C ARG A 95 1.09 -5.87 -1.19
N PHE A 96 0.53 -6.22 -2.33
CA PHE A 96 0.05 -5.24 -3.31
C PHE A 96 -1.42 -5.48 -3.67
N SER A 97 -2.05 -4.52 -4.33
CA SER A 97 -3.40 -4.67 -4.87
C SER A 97 -3.37 -4.73 -6.40
N VAL A 98 -4.26 -5.52 -6.99
CA VAL A 98 -4.48 -5.51 -8.45
C VAL A 98 -5.47 -4.40 -8.82
N SER A 99 -5.10 -3.54 -9.78
CA SER A 99 -5.99 -2.53 -10.34
C SER A 99 -7.04 -3.18 -11.23
N TRP A 100 -8.30 -3.20 -10.78
CA TRP A 100 -9.40 -3.70 -11.61
C TRP A 100 -9.49 -2.96 -12.94
N SER A 101 -9.29 -1.64 -12.91
CA SER A 101 -9.28 -0.76 -14.10
C SER A 101 -8.18 -1.06 -15.11
N ARG A 102 -7.12 -1.77 -14.68
CA ARG A 102 -6.04 -2.27 -15.55
C ARG A 102 -6.31 -3.71 -15.97
N ALA A 103 -6.73 -4.58 -15.05
CA ALA A 103 -6.91 -6.00 -15.29
C ALA A 103 -8.15 -6.33 -16.14
N MET A 104 -9.19 -5.50 -16.10
CA MET A 104 -10.48 -5.77 -16.73
C MET A 104 -11.00 -4.53 -17.46
N ASN A 105 -11.51 -4.71 -18.68
CA ASN A 105 -12.15 -3.66 -19.47
C ASN A 105 -13.64 -3.97 -19.71
N TRP A 106 -14.48 -2.93 -19.71
CA TRP A 106 -15.91 -3.08 -20.01
C TRP A 106 -16.12 -3.25 -21.52
N ASN A 107 -16.80 -4.33 -21.92
CA ASN A 107 -17.26 -4.51 -23.29
C ASN A 107 -18.74 -4.09 -23.39
N PRO A 108 -19.08 -3.00 -24.10
CA PRO A 108 -20.44 -2.48 -24.16
C PRO A 108 -21.39 -3.35 -24.99
N GLU A 109 -20.89 -4.08 -25.99
CA GLU A 109 -21.70 -4.95 -26.85
C GLU A 109 -22.21 -6.16 -26.06
N THR A 110 -21.31 -6.81 -25.33
CA THR A 110 -21.61 -8.00 -24.52
C THR A 110 -22.11 -7.67 -23.11
N LYS A 111 -22.00 -6.41 -22.68
CA LYS A 111 -22.32 -5.92 -21.32
C LYS A 111 -21.60 -6.70 -20.22
N ARG A 112 -20.32 -7.00 -20.42
CA ARG A 112 -19.50 -7.78 -19.47
C ARG A 112 -18.11 -7.18 -19.33
N MET A 113 -17.50 -7.40 -18.16
CA MET A 113 -16.07 -7.19 -17.99
C MET A 113 -15.31 -8.28 -18.73
N GLN A 114 -14.30 -7.90 -19.50
CA GLN A 114 -13.39 -8.80 -20.20
C GLN A 114 -11.97 -8.57 -19.68
N PRO A 115 -11.16 -9.64 -19.52
CA PRO A 115 -9.75 -9.51 -19.17
C PRO A 115 -9.03 -8.60 -20.16
N ASN A 116 -8.18 -7.70 -19.65
CA ASN A 116 -7.23 -6.95 -20.45
C ASN A 116 -5.88 -7.69 -20.45
N PRO A 117 -5.47 -8.33 -21.57
CA PRO A 117 -4.27 -9.16 -21.60
C PRO A 117 -2.99 -8.42 -21.21
N GLN A 118 -2.84 -7.16 -21.64
CA GLN A 118 -1.66 -6.35 -21.29
C GLN A 118 -1.64 -6.00 -19.80
N GLY A 119 -2.80 -5.69 -19.23
CA GLY A 119 -2.94 -5.43 -17.80
C GLY A 119 -2.62 -6.64 -16.94
N LEU A 120 -3.09 -7.83 -17.34
CA LEU A 120 -2.76 -9.08 -16.65
C LEU A 120 -1.28 -9.45 -16.79
N ALA A 121 -0.69 -9.22 -17.97
CA ALA A 121 0.74 -9.49 -18.20
C ALA A 121 1.65 -8.70 -17.24
N PHE A 122 1.29 -7.46 -16.90
CA PHE A 122 2.01 -6.68 -15.88
C PHE A 122 2.00 -7.38 -14.50
N TYR A 123 0.83 -7.81 -14.01
CA TYR A 123 0.75 -8.48 -12.70
C TYR A 123 1.40 -9.86 -12.69
N HIS A 124 1.35 -10.59 -13.81
CA HIS A 124 2.11 -11.83 -13.96
C HIS A 124 3.62 -11.57 -13.84
N ALA A 125 4.14 -10.60 -14.59
CA ALA A 125 5.56 -10.25 -14.55
C ALA A 125 6.01 -9.71 -13.17
N LEU A 126 5.13 -9.02 -12.45
CA LEU A 126 5.36 -8.59 -11.07
C LEU A 126 5.48 -9.79 -10.10
N VAL A 127 4.53 -10.73 -10.16
CA VAL A 127 4.55 -11.93 -9.31
C VAL A 127 5.75 -12.81 -9.63
N ASP A 128 6.09 -12.98 -10.91
CA ASP A 128 7.27 -13.74 -11.32
C ASP A 128 8.56 -13.11 -10.77
N GLU A 129 8.68 -11.78 -10.78
CA GLU A 129 9.83 -11.07 -10.23
C GLU A 129 9.92 -11.17 -8.70
N LEU A 130 8.78 -11.09 -7.99
CA LEU A 130 8.74 -11.32 -6.53
C LEU A 130 9.22 -12.73 -6.18
N ASN A 131 8.70 -13.74 -6.90
CA ASN A 131 9.09 -15.14 -6.71
C ASN A 131 10.58 -15.37 -7.02
N ALA A 132 11.09 -14.78 -8.10
CA ALA A 132 12.50 -14.87 -8.46
C ALA A 132 13.45 -14.30 -7.38
N ASN A 133 12.97 -13.35 -6.58
CA ASN A 133 13.70 -12.71 -5.50
C ASN A 133 13.35 -13.26 -4.10
N ASN A 134 12.58 -14.35 -4.01
CA ASN A 134 12.11 -14.96 -2.75
C ASN A 134 11.32 -14.01 -1.84
N ILE A 135 10.58 -13.07 -2.42
CA ILE A 135 9.63 -12.21 -1.70
C ILE A 135 8.23 -12.83 -1.83
N ALA A 136 7.57 -13.11 -0.70
CA ALA A 136 6.20 -13.61 -0.73
C ALA A 136 5.21 -12.50 -1.12
N GLY A 137 4.37 -12.76 -2.13
CA GLY A 137 3.30 -11.86 -2.59
C GLY A 137 1.99 -11.97 -1.81
#